data_AF-A0A957SBG5-F1
#
_entry.id   AF-A0A957SBG5-F1
#
_cell.length_a   1.000
_cell.length_b   1.000
_cell.length_c   1.000
_cell.angle_alpha   90.00
_cell.angle_beta   90.00
_cell.angle_gamma   90.00
#
_symmetry.space_group_name_H-M   'P 1'
#
loop_
_entity.id
_entity.type
_entity.pdbx_description
1 polymer ?
#
loop_
_entity_poly.entity_id
_entity_poly.type
_entity_poly.pdbx_seq_one_letter_code
_entity_poly.pdbx_strand_id
1 'polypeptide(L)'
;LSRNAQTSYYGVNNADWVGNLAVRWQQWGQMLRGDHFWYLGGVYGNDLAPWLWGALIGSALWRWPKVLVGPLFLLLAAFGLSLFTISDLFITHFALLQPLAYGVAGVAGAQWLHKSATVLEQQGKDAKFWQYGRRSIVVLLLLAWLVLDVTATVRYHGALNRSGGLADHSDASYHLAYYLRYNGLGAPIALDWGIDAPVRFLSQGSVRPIEIFGYDSVAEPDADFEERLALFLPNPDNVYLLRAEAQTVFRGRRQLFLDAVAEQARTAVLVQTFAQRDGTPLFEVWRAP
;
A
#
# COMPACT_ATOMS: atom_id res chain seq x y z
N LEU A 1 -2.97 -7.45 23.09
CA LEU A 1 -2.50 -6.03 22.95
C LEU A 1 -1.05 -5.83 23.39
N SER A 2 -0.57 -6.40 24.51
CA SER A 2 0.79 -6.15 25.02
C SER A 2 1.93 -6.65 24.12
N ARG A 3 1.76 -7.80 23.42
CA ARG A 3 2.80 -8.37 22.55
C ARG A 3 3.07 -7.50 21.32
N ASN A 4 2.02 -7.13 20.59
CA ASN A 4 2.11 -6.33 19.35
C ASN A 4 2.58 -4.89 19.58
N ALA A 5 2.48 -4.38 20.83
CA ALA A 5 3.00 -3.07 21.19
C ALA A 5 4.53 -3.05 21.28
N GLN A 6 5.16 -4.18 21.63
CA GLN A 6 6.63 -4.30 21.68
C GLN A 6 7.19 -4.79 20.34
N THR A 7 6.58 -5.82 19.79
CA THR A 7 7.00 -6.42 18.53
C THR A 7 5.77 -6.71 17.69
N SER A 8 5.68 -6.12 16.50
CA SER A 8 4.56 -6.39 15.59
C SER A 8 4.49 -7.89 15.22
N TYR A 9 3.35 -8.33 14.71
CA TYR A 9 3.18 -9.70 14.22
C TYR A 9 4.06 -10.03 12.99
N TYR A 10 4.70 -9.02 12.39
CA TYR A 10 5.76 -9.16 11.38
C TYR A 10 7.18 -9.25 11.98
N GLY A 11 7.33 -9.22 13.30
CA GLY A 11 8.62 -9.31 13.98
C GLY A 11 9.36 -7.96 14.12
N VAL A 12 8.76 -6.84 13.73
CA VAL A 12 9.38 -5.52 13.86
C VAL A 12 9.38 -5.08 15.32
N ASN A 13 10.55 -4.70 15.85
CA ASN A 13 10.68 -4.10 17.18
C ASN A 13 10.24 -2.63 17.13
N ASN A 14 9.12 -2.31 17.77
CA ASN A 14 8.54 -0.97 17.70
C ASN A 14 9.36 0.08 18.47
N ALA A 15 10.23 -0.36 19.38
CA ALA A 15 11.13 0.52 20.13
C ALA A 15 12.50 0.72 19.46
N ASP A 16 12.79 0.06 18.32
CA ASP A 16 14.02 0.27 17.57
C ASP A 16 13.94 1.53 16.71
N TRP A 17 14.00 2.69 17.38
CA TRP A 17 13.90 4.00 16.72
C TRP A 17 14.95 4.20 15.63
N VAL A 18 16.16 3.66 15.78
CA VAL A 18 17.26 3.82 14.83
C VAL A 18 17.03 2.96 13.59
N GLY A 19 16.71 1.68 13.77
CA GLY A 19 16.37 0.79 12.66
C GLY A 19 15.15 1.29 11.90
N ASN A 20 14.10 1.70 12.63
CA ASN A 20 12.88 2.24 12.04
C ASN A 20 13.15 3.54 11.27
N LEU A 21 14.02 4.42 11.77
CA LEU A 21 14.41 5.65 11.07
C LEU A 21 15.06 5.37 9.72
N ALA A 22 15.98 4.41 9.66
CA ALA A 22 16.64 4.03 8.40
C ALA A 22 15.62 3.53 7.36
N VAL A 23 14.67 2.68 7.78
CA VAL A 23 13.58 2.18 6.94
C VAL A 23 12.67 3.33 6.50
N ARG A 24 12.23 4.21 7.41
CA ARG A 24 11.36 5.35 7.06
C ARG A 24 12.04 6.30 6.09
N TRP A 25 13.36 6.50 6.20
CA TRP A 25 14.10 7.33 5.26
C TRP A 25 14.15 6.74 3.85
N GLN A 26 14.31 5.42 3.73
CA GLN A 26 14.22 4.74 2.43
C GLN A 26 12.83 4.86 1.83
N GLN A 27 11.79 4.66 2.66
CA GLN A 27 10.40 4.82 2.26
C GLN A 27 10.05 6.26 1.87
N TRP A 28 10.62 7.26 2.54
CA TRP A 28 10.52 8.66 2.15
C TRP A 28 11.06 8.90 0.73
N GLY A 29 12.24 8.36 0.43
CA GLY A 29 12.80 8.38 -0.91
C GLY A 29 11.88 7.72 -1.94
N GLN A 30 11.38 6.51 -1.64
CA GLN A 30 10.47 5.78 -2.53
C GLN A 30 9.15 6.52 -2.76
N MET A 31 8.58 7.10 -1.71
CA MET A 31 7.36 7.90 -1.80
C MET A 31 7.55 9.12 -2.69
N LEU A 32 8.65 9.86 -2.54
CA LEU A 32 8.94 11.02 -3.40
C LEU A 32 9.15 10.62 -4.85
N ARG A 33 9.87 9.51 -5.12
CA ARG A 33 10.05 8.98 -6.48
C ARG A 33 8.77 8.41 -7.09
N GLY A 34 7.81 7.99 -6.27
CA GLY A 34 6.58 7.33 -6.71
C GLY A 34 6.79 5.89 -7.17
N ASP A 35 7.88 5.22 -6.77
CA ASP A 35 8.27 3.88 -7.24
C ASP A 35 7.72 2.73 -6.38
N HIS A 36 6.74 3.01 -5.52
CA HIS A 36 6.19 2.05 -4.56
C HIS A 36 4.98 1.24 -5.08
N PHE A 37 4.51 1.50 -6.30
CA PHE A 37 3.37 0.83 -6.92
C PHE A 37 3.75 -0.49 -7.61
N TRP A 38 4.65 -1.28 -7.01
CA TRP A 38 5.16 -2.53 -7.59
C TRP A 38 4.05 -3.50 -8.01
N TYR A 39 2.95 -3.51 -7.26
CA TYR A 39 1.79 -4.35 -7.46
C TYR A 39 1.00 -4.04 -8.74
N LEU A 40 1.35 -2.98 -9.48
CA LEU A 40 0.82 -2.68 -10.81
C LEU A 40 1.58 -3.44 -11.93
N GLY A 41 2.56 -4.28 -11.60
CA GLY A 41 3.29 -5.10 -12.58
C GLY A 41 4.65 -4.54 -13.02
N GLY A 42 5.23 -3.62 -12.25
CA GLY A 42 6.55 -3.03 -12.54
C GLY A 42 6.94 -1.99 -11.49
N VAL A 43 8.18 -1.50 -11.55
CA VAL A 43 8.68 -0.43 -10.66
C VAL A 43 9.16 0.72 -11.53
N TYR A 44 8.48 1.86 -11.44
CA TYR A 44 8.75 3.05 -12.24
C TYR A 44 8.69 4.27 -11.33
N GLY A 45 9.58 5.23 -11.50
CA GLY A 45 9.57 6.43 -10.68
C GLY A 45 10.38 7.56 -11.26
N ASN A 46 10.34 8.69 -10.56
CA ASN A 46 11.08 9.89 -10.85
C ASN A 46 12.29 10.00 -9.92
N ASP A 47 13.44 9.51 -10.36
CA ASP A 47 14.69 9.54 -9.58
C ASP A 47 15.16 10.96 -9.23
N LEU A 48 14.69 11.98 -9.95
CA LEU A 48 14.99 13.38 -9.66
C LEU A 48 14.09 13.98 -8.58
N ALA A 49 12.91 13.40 -8.30
CA ALA A 49 11.94 13.98 -7.37
C ALA A 49 12.52 14.28 -5.97
N PRO A 50 13.29 13.39 -5.32
CA PRO A 50 13.88 13.70 -4.01
C PRO A 50 14.82 14.91 -4.03
N TRP A 51 15.60 15.06 -5.10
CA TRP A 51 16.56 16.15 -5.26
C TRP A 51 15.86 17.47 -5.58
N LEU A 52 14.87 17.44 -6.47
CA LEU A 52 14.05 18.61 -6.80
C LEU A 52 13.26 19.08 -5.57
N TRP A 53 12.68 18.15 -4.81
CA TRP A 53 12.00 18.43 -3.54
C TRP A 53 12.94 19.12 -2.55
N GLY A 54 14.12 18.52 -2.32
CA GLY A 54 15.12 19.04 -1.39
C GLY A 54 15.66 20.41 -1.78
N ALA A 55 15.98 20.62 -3.07
CA ALA A 55 16.46 21.90 -3.58
C ALA A 55 15.42 23.02 -3.44
N LEU A 56 14.15 22.72 -3.77
CA LEU A 56 13.07 23.69 -3.68
C LEU A 56 12.80 24.11 -2.23
N ILE A 57 12.76 23.14 -1.31
CA ILE A 57 12.51 23.40 0.11
C ILE A 57 13.70 24.04 0.78
N GLY A 58 14.92 23.54 0.54
CA GLY A 58 16.14 24.11 1.14
C GLY A 58 16.32 25.58 0.74
N SER A 59 16.10 25.90 -0.54
CA SER A 59 16.19 27.28 -1.04
C SER A 59 15.08 28.18 -0.48
N ALA A 60 13.86 27.67 -0.34
CA ALA A 60 12.74 28.42 0.22
C ALA A 60 12.85 28.58 1.75
N LEU A 61 13.36 27.58 2.48
CA LEU A 61 13.66 27.67 3.91
C LEU A 61 14.70 28.74 4.21
N TRP A 62 15.75 28.82 3.39
CA TRP A 62 16.78 29.85 3.52
C TRP A 62 16.22 31.26 3.36
N ARG A 63 15.25 31.44 2.46
CA ARG A 63 14.72 32.77 2.09
C ARG A 63 13.48 33.18 2.86
N TRP A 64 12.59 32.23 3.16
CA TRP A 64 11.25 32.43 3.72
C TRP A 64 10.92 31.37 4.78
N PRO A 65 11.74 31.24 5.85
CA PRO A 65 11.56 30.18 6.84
C PRO A 65 10.16 30.21 7.49
N LYS A 66 9.63 31.40 7.78
CA LYS A 66 8.32 31.58 8.43
C LYS A 66 7.15 30.98 7.65
N VAL A 67 7.25 30.91 6.32
CA VAL A 67 6.19 30.34 5.46
C VAL A 67 6.22 28.81 5.50
N LEU A 68 7.42 28.22 5.62
CA LEU A 68 7.58 26.76 5.56
C LEU A 68 7.58 26.07 6.92
N VAL A 69 7.84 26.79 8.03
CA VAL A 69 7.91 26.18 9.37
C VAL A 69 6.66 25.37 9.71
N GLY A 70 5.46 25.92 9.50
CA GLY A 70 4.22 25.22 9.81
C GLY A 70 4.02 23.93 9.00
N PRO A 71 4.00 24.00 7.65
CA PRO A 71 3.86 22.81 6.80
C PRO A 71 4.97 21.77 7.02
N LEU A 72 6.23 22.20 7.18
CA LEU A 72 7.34 21.29 7.48
C LEU A 72 7.22 20.66 8.85
N PHE A 73 6.78 21.40 9.87
CA PHE A 73 6.57 20.84 11.19
C PHE A 73 5.52 19.73 11.15
N LEU A 74 4.40 19.93 10.45
CA LEU A 74 3.38 18.89 10.30
C LEU A 74 3.94 17.65 9.60
N LEU A 75 4.72 17.84 8.54
CA LEU A 75 5.36 16.76 7.80
C LEU A 75 6.37 15.99 8.66
N LEU A 76 7.24 16.69 9.37
CA LEU A 76 8.25 16.12 10.25
C LEU A 76 7.62 15.44 11.47
N ALA A 77 6.53 15.97 12.01
CA ALA A 77 5.77 15.35 13.08
C ALA A 77 5.15 14.02 12.60
N ALA A 78 4.51 14.02 11.43
CA ALA A 78 3.94 12.80 10.86
C ALA A 78 5.03 11.76 10.53
N PHE A 79 6.18 12.20 10.01
CA PHE A 79 7.35 11.35 9.82
C PHE A 79 7.86 10.78 11.15
N GLY A 80 7.98 11.61 12.19
CA GLY A 80 8.43 11.17 13.52
C GLY A 80 7.47 10.16 14.16
N LEU A 81 6.16 10.38 14.04
CA LEU A 81 5.14 9.44 14.50
C LEU A 81 5.20 8.10 13.74
N SER A 82 5.62 8.10 12.49
CA SER A 82 5.76 6.89 11.67
C SER A 82 6.89 5.95 12.10
N LEU A 83 7.81 6.41 12.98
CA LEU A 83 8.90 5.60 13.53
C LEU A 83 8.40 4.55 14.52
N PHE A 84 7.17 4.70 15.01
CA PHE A 84 6.49 3.75 15.87
C PHE A 84 5.24 3.21 15.16
N THR A 85 5.12 1.89 15.04
CA THR A 85 3.97 1.24 14.41
C THR A 85 3.66 -0.08 15.11
N ILE A 86 2.39 -0.40 15.33
CA ILE A 86 1.97 -1.64 16.02
C ILE A 86 1.90 -2.82 15.03
N SER A 87 1.70 -2.54 13.76
CA SER A 87 1.34 -3.53 12.72
C SER A 87 2.38 -3.66 11.62
N ASP A 88 3.59 -3.14 11.84
CA ASP A 88 4.47 -2.67 10.77
C ASP A 88 3.79 -1.57 9.92
N LEU A 89 4.57 -0.71 9.28
CA LEU A 89 4.07 0.37 8.45
C LEU A 89 4.69 0.20 7.07
N PHE A 90 3.98 -0.50 6.19
CA PHE A 90 4.44 -0.69 4.82
C PHE A 90 4.46 0.63 4.05
N ILE A 91 5.23 0.66 2.96
CA ILE A 91 5.32 1.82 2.08
C ILE A 91 3.94 2.32 1.59
N THR A 92 2.98 1.41 1.39
CA THR A 92 1.61 1.74 0.99
C THR A 92 0.86 2.59 2.02
N HIS A 93 1.14 2.40 3.31
CA HIS A 93 0.59 3.25 4.37
C HIS A 93 1.36 4.56 4.50
N PHE A 94 2.69 4.49 4.33
CA PHE A 94 3.56 5.66 4.40
C PHE A 94 3.28 6.66 3.25
N ALA A 95 2.80 6.17 2.11
CA ALA A 95 2.38 6.99 0.96
C ALA A 95 1.28 8.01 1.30
N LEU A 96 0.56 7.86 2.43
CA LEU A 96 -0.38 8.87 2.93
C LEU A 96 0.28 10.23 3.22
N LEU A 97 1.61 10.28 3.41
CA LEU A 97 2.35 11.54 3.58
C LEU A 97 2.63 12.26 2.25
N GLN A 98 2.42 11.60 1.11
CA GLN A 98 2.79 12.14 -0.21
C GLN A 98 2.06 13.47 -0.54
N PRO A 99 0.74 13.62 -0.31
CA PRO A 99 0.06 14.90 -0.55
C PRO A 99 0.64 16.03 0.30
N LEU A 100 1.03 15.74 1.55
CA LEU A 100 1.64 16.74 2.43
C LEU A 100 3.05 17.11 1.94
N ALA A 101 3.86 16.12 1.55
CA ALA A 101 5.20 16.33 1.01
C ALA A 101 5.16 17.22 -0.25
N TYR A 102 4.25 16.94 -1.18
CA TYR A 102 4.05 17.74 -2.39
C TYR A 102 3.42 19.09 -2.09
N GLY A 103 2.54 19.18 -1.08
CA GLY A 103 2.00 20.45 -0.60
C GLY A 103 3.10 21.39 -0.10
N VAL A 104 4.05 20.90 0.70
CA VAL A 104 5.21 21.69 1.16
C VAL A 104 6.04 22.18 -0.02
N ALA A 105 6.33 21.30 -1.00
CA ALA A 105 7.02 21.69 -2.23
C ALA A 105 6.23 22.74 -3.03
N GLY A 106 4.90 22.61 -3.11
CA GLY A 106 4.01 23.58 -3.74
C GLY A 106 4.06 24.95 -3.08
N VAL A 107 4.03 25.01 -1.74
CA VAL A 107 4.19 26.26 -0.99
C VAL A 107 5.56 26.89 -1.25
N ALA A 108 6.63 26.08 -1.24
CA ALA A 108 7.99 26.55 -1.54
C ALA A 108 8.10 27.11 -2.97
N GLY A 109 7.58 26.39 -3.97
CA GLY A 109 7.52 26.82 -5.36
C GLY A 109 6.69 28.08 -5.55
N ALA A 110 5.55 28.19 -4.86
CA ALA A 110 4.71 29.37 -4.90
C ALA A 110 5.47 30.61 -4.43
N GLN A 111 6.32 30.54 -3.40
CA GLN A 111 7.13 31.70 -2.97
C GLN A 111 8.12 32.18 -4.04
N TRP A 112 8.67 31.27 -4.83
CA TRP A 112 9.57 31.61 -5.93
C TRP A 112 8.83 32.22 -7.13
N LEU A 113 7.61 31.78 -7.39
CA LEU A 113 6.77 32.29 -8.48
C LEU A 113 6.08 33.60 -8.09
N HIS A 114 5.65 33.72 -6.84
CA HIS A 114 4.82 34.80 -6.34
C HIS A 114 5.66 36.06 -6.03
N LYS A 115 5.35 37.16 -6.73
CA LYS A 115 5.62 38.54 -6.30
C LYS A 115 4.69 39.50 -7.04
N SER A 116 4.13 40.43 -6.28
CA SER A 116 3.21 41.49 -6.73
C SER A 116 3.81 42.33 -7.87
N ALA A 117 3.01 42.57 -8.91
CA ALA A 117 3.37 43.38 -10.07
C ALA A 117 3.91 44.77 -9.69
N THR A 118 3.44 45.33 -8.58
CA THR A 118 3.85 46.61 -7.99
C THR A 118 5.33 46.68 -7.57
N VAL A 119 5.93 45.58 -7.12
CA VAL A 119 7.36 45.55 -6.72
C VAL A 119 8.28 45.45 -7.93
N LEU A 120 7.80 44.81 -9.00
CA LEU A 120 8.52 44.71 -10.28
C LEU A 120 8.58 46.07 -10.99
N GLU A 121 7.54 46.87 -10.88
CA GLU A 121 7.44 48.18 -11.54
C GLU A 121 8.50 49.18 -11.03
N GLN A 122 8.88 49.08 -9.74
CA GLN A 122 9.89 49.92 -9.10
C GLN A 122 11.35 49.46 -9.30
N GLN A 123 11.59 48.35 -10.00
CA GLN A 123 12.94 47.78 -10.17
C GLN A 123 13.56 48.06 -11.55
N GLY A 124 14.88 48.30 -11.56
CA GLY A 124 15.68 48.50 -12.78
C GLY A 124 15.71 47.27 -13.70
N LYS A 125 16.14 47.46 -14.97
CA LYS A 125 16.11 46.43 -16.03
C LYS A 125 16.88 45.15 -15.65
N ASP A 126 18.03 45.28 -15.00
CA ASP A 126 18.87 44.14 -14.61
C ASP A 126 18.20 43.27 -13.52
N ALA A 127 17.56 43.91 -12.54
CA ALA A 127 16.82 43.21 -11.49
C ALA A 127 15.63 42.43 -12.07
N LYS A 128 14.94 42.99 -13.08
CA LYS A 128 13.89 42.30 -13.82
C LYS A 128 14.43 41.08 -14.56
N PHE A 129 15.54 41.21 -15.29
CA PHE A 129 16.17 40.11 -16.03
C PHE A 129 16.51 38.92 -15.12
N TRP A 130 17.21 39.16 -14.01
CA TRP A 130 17.54 38.12 -13.04
C TRP A 130 16.30 37.48 -12.40
N GLN A 131 15.24 38.25 -12.17
CA GLN A 131 13.99 37.73 -11.62
C GLN A 131 13.26 36.82 -12.61
N TYR A 132 13.15 37.21 -13.87
CA TYR A 132 12.56 36.36 -14.91
C TYR A 132 13.37 35.08 -15.10
N GLY A 133 14.71 35.17 -15.15
CA GLY A 133 15.58 33.99 -15.24
C GLY A 133 15.34 33.00 -14.10
N ARG A 134 15.26 33.47 -12.85
CA ARG A 134 14.98 32.62 -11.68
C ARG A 134 13.59 31.98 -11.74
N ARG A 135 12.56 32.72 -12.16
CA ARG A 135 11.20 32.18 -12.34
C ARG A 135 11.18 31.10 -13.41
N SER A 136 11.81 31.35 -14.55
CA SER A 136 11.91 30.39 -15.64
C SER A 136 12.59 29.11 -15.17
N ILE A 137 13.67 29.19 -14.39
CA ILE A 137 14.33 28.02 -13.80
C ILE A 137 13.34 27.23 -12.93
N VAL A 138 12.63 27.88 -12.01
CA VAL A 138 11.68 27.19 -11.12
C VAL A 138 10.56 26.54 -11.90
N VAL A 139 10.00 27.22 -12.91
CA VAL A 139 8.99 26.65 -13.80
C VAL A 139 9.54 25.44 -14.54
N LEU A 140 10.75 25.51 -15.11
CA LEU A 140 11.39 24.39 -15.79
C LEU A 140 11.62 23.18 -14.86
N LEU A 141 12.03 23.41 -13.62
CA LEU A 141 12.21 22.35 -12.62
C LEU A 141 10.88 21.67 -12.27
N LEU A 142 9.81 22.46 -12.07
CA LEU A 142 8.47 21.92 -11.81
C LEU A 142 7.90 21.18 -13.03
N LEU A 143 8.14 21.68 -14.24
CA LEU A 143 7.76 21.00 -15.48
C LEU A 143 8.53 19.69 -15.65
N ALA A 144 9.84 19.69 -15.40
CA ALA A 144 10.65 18.47 -15.46
C ALA A 144 10.16 17.43 -14.45
N TRP A 145 9.84 17.84 -13.23
CA TRP A 145 9.21 16.97 -12.23
C TRP A 145 7.91 16.38 -12.77
N LEU A 146 6.97 17.23 -13.20
CA LEU A 146 5.66 16.80 -13.69
C LEU A 146 5.78 15.82 -14.86
N VAL A 147 6.65 16.10 -15.84
CA VAL A 147 6.84 15.25 -17.02
C VAL A 147 7.37 13.87 -16.62
N LEU A 148 8.31 13.79 -15.67
CA LEU A 148 8.85 12.52 -15.19
C LEU A 148 7.80 11.71 -14.41
N ASP A 149 7.01 12.37 -13.56
CA ASP A 149 5.91 11.71 -12.82
C ASP A 149 4.84 11.19 -13.79
N VAL A 150 4.42 12.00 -14.77
CA VAL A 150 3.47 11.57 -15.82
C VAL A 150 4.01 10.40 -16.61
N THR A 151 5.31 10.40 -16.94
CA THR A 151 5.96 9.27 -17.63
C THR A 151 5.89 8.00 -16.79
N ALA A 152 6.17 8.09 -15.49
CA ALA A 152 6.03 6.95 -14.57
C ALA A 152 4.57 6.47 -14.50
N THR A 153 3.59 7.37 -14.40
CA THR A 153 2.16 7.03 -14.41
C THR A 153 1.75 6.29 -15.68
N VAL A 154 2.17 6.76 -16.87
CA VAL A 154 1.86 6.10 -18.14
C VAL A 154 2.47 4.69 -18.20
N ARG A 155 3.71 4.53 -17.73
CA ARG A 155 4.36 3.21 -17.66
C ARG A 155 3.64 2.26 -16.72
N TYR A 156 3.21 2.76 -15.56
CA TYR A 156 2.39 2.00 -14.62
C TYR A 156 1.06 1.57 -15.23
N HIS A 157 0.37 2.47 -15.92
CA HIS A 157 -0.89 2.13 -16.59
C HIS A 157 -0.68 1.03 -17.65
N GLY A 158 0.38 1.13 -18.44
CA GLY A 158 0.74 0.09 -19.40
C GLY A 158 1.09 -1.25 -18.75
N ALA A 159 1.80 -1.24 -17.62
CA ALA A 159 2.12 -2.46 -16.87
C ALA A 159 0.87 -3.09 -16.26
N LEU A 160 0.00 -2.30 -15.63
CA LEU A 160 -1.27 -2.75 -15.06
C LEU A 160 -2.18 -3.36 -16.12
N ASN A 161 -2.26 -2.73 -17.29
CA ASN A 161 -3.05 -3.25 -18.40
C ASN A 161 -2.56 -4.62 -18.91
N ARG A 162 -1.26 -4.92 -18.76
CA ARG A 162 -0.71 -6.24 -19.12
C ARG A 162 -0.87 -7.25 -17.99
N SER A 163 -0.52 -6.88 -16.77
CA SER A 163 -0.47 -7.77 -15.60
C SER A 163 -1.83 -8.08 -15.00
N GLY A 164 -2.79 -7.15 -15.09
CA GLY A 164 -4.01 -7.18 -14.29
C GLY A 164 -3.78 -6.84 -12.81
N GLY A 165 -2.57 -6.40 -12.45
CA GLY A 165 -2.11 -6.26 -11.07
C GLY A 165 -1.47 -7.55 -10.55
N LEU A 166 -0.79 -7.47 -9.41
CA LEU A 166 -0.06 -8.60 -8.81
C LEU A 166 -0.55 -8.86 -7.38
N ALA A 167 -0.44 -10.12 -6.95
CA ALA A 167 -0.78 -10.58 -5.60
C ALA A 167 -2.16 -10.07 -5.15
N ASP A 168 -2.27 -9.51 -3.93
CA ASP A 168 -3.50 -8.97 -3.34
C ASP A 168 -4.17 -7.86 -4.16
N HIS A 169 -3.47 -7.29 -5.15
CA HIS A 169 -3.96 -6.21 -6.01
C HIS A 169 -4.24 -6.68 -7.44
N SER A 170 -4.23 -7.98 -7.70
CA SER A 170 -4.53 -8.55 -9.02
C SER A 170 -6.02 -8.68 -9.29
N ASP A 171 -6.38 -8.75 -10.58
CA ASP A 171 -7.74 -8.97 -11.06
C ASP A 171 -8.32 -10.35 -10.71
N ALA A 172 -7.50 -11.29 -10.22
CA ALA A 172 -7.96 -12.54 -9.63
C ALA A 172 -8.94 -12.31 -8.46
N SER A 173 -8.80 -11.20 -7.73
CA SER A 173 -9.74 -10.81 -6.67
C SER A 173 -11.16 -10.50 -7.21
N TYR A 174 -11.26 -9.91 -8.40
CA TYR A 174 -12.54 -9.67 -9.08
C TYR A 174 -13.17 -10.99 -9.50
N HIS A 175 -12.39 -11.90 -10.07
CA HIS A 175 -12.87 -13.21 -10.48
C HIS A 175 -13.40 -14.02 -9.29
N LEU A 176 -12.67 -14.04 -8.17
CA LEU A 176 -13.13 -14.68 -6.94
C LEU A 176 -14.43 -14.05 -6.44
N ALA A 177 -14.48 -12.72 -6.30
CA ALA A 177 -15.65 -12.01 -5.76
C ALA A 177 -16.90 -12.23 -6.63
N TYR A 178 -16.75 -12.19 -7.96
CA TYR A 178 -17.85 -12.42 -8.89
C TYR A 178 -18.29 -13.87 -8.93
N TYR A 179 -17.36 -14.82 -8.87
CA TYR A 179 -17.70 -16.24 -8.75
C TYR A 179 -18.56 -16.49 -7.52
N LEU A 180 -18.13 -16.00 -6.34
CA LEU A 180 -18.90 -16.17 -5.10
C LEU A 180 -20.28 -15.53 -5.19
N ARG A 181 -20.35 -14.30 -5.70
CA ARG A 181 -21.60 -13.54 -5.87
C ARG A 181 -22.59 -14.26 -6.79
N TYR A 182 -22.14 -14.66 -7.98
CA TYR A 182 -23.03 -15.22 -9.01
C TYR A 182 -23.36 -16.69 -8.81
N ASN A 183 -22.66 -17.40 -7.91
CA ASN A 183 -22.98 -18.77 -7.51
C ASN A 183 -23.72 -18.85 -6.15
N GLY A 184 -24.17 -17.72 -5.59
CA GLY A 184 -24.95 -17.69 -4.35
C GLY A 184 -24.14 -18.06 -3.09
N LEU A 185 -22.81 -17.92 -3.14
CA LEU A 185 -21.91 -18.27 -2.03
C LEU A 185 -21.72 -17.06 -1.11
N GLY A 186 -22.77 -16.70 -0.37
CA GLY A 186 -22.89 -15.43 0.34
C GLY A 186 -22.05 -15.28 1.61
N ALA A 187 -21.65 -16.37 2.27
CA ALA A 187 -20.89 -16.32 3.53
C ALA A 187 -19.79 -17.41 3.60
N PRO A 188 -18.79 -17.36 2.70
CA PRO A 188 -17.71 -18.36 2.69
C PRO A 188 -16.73 -18.12 3.86
N ILE A 189 -16.04 -19.17 4.28
CA ILE A 189 -15.12 -19.15 5.43
C ILE A 189 -13.70 -18.87 4.93
N ALA A 190 -13.14 -17.72 5.27
CA ALA A 190 -11.78 -17.33 4.90
C ALA A 190 -10.76 -17.86 5.92
N LEU A 191 -9.88 -18.73 5.45
CA LEU A 191 -8.85 -19.41 6.25
C LEU A 191 -7.45 -18.77 6.12
N ASP A 192 -7.33 -17.70 5.34
CA ASP A 192 -6.11 -16.92 5.19
C ASP A 192 -6.46 -15.42 5.06
N TRP A 193 -5.46 -14.57 5.23
CA TRP A 193 -5.59 -13.11 5.21
C TRP A 193 -5.75 -12.55 3.79
N GLY A 194 -6.34 -11.36 3.71
CA GLY A 194 -6.41 -10.56 2.48
C GLY A 194 -7.57 -10.92 1.54
N ILE A 195 -8.52 -11.75 1.98
CA ILE A 195 -9.64 -12.22 1.15
C ILE A 195 -10.95 -11.46 1.44
N ASP A 196 -11.32 -11.25 2.71
CA ASP A 196 -12.64 -10.67 3.06
C ASP A 196 -12.86 -9.28 2.49
N ALA A 197 -11.96 -8.34 2.80
CA ALA A 197 -12.10 -6.95 2.40
C ALA A 197 -12.33 -6.76 0.88
N PRO A 198 -11.49 -7.31 -0.03
CA PRO A 198 -11.72 -7.19 -1.46
C PRO A 198 -13.00 -7.91 -1.92
N VAL A 199 -13.27 -9.13 -1.44
CA VAL A 199 -14.49 -9.86 -1.84
C VAL A 199 -15.75 -9.10 -1.41
N ARG A 200 -15.78 -8.61 -0.18
CA ARG A 200 -16.90 -7.83 0.36
C ARG A 200 -17.10 -6.54 -0.42
N PHE A 201 -16.03 -5.80 -0.72
CA PHE A 201 -16.12 -4.57 -1.48
C PHE A 201 -16.59 -4.80 -2.93
N LEU A 202 -15.95 -5.73 -3.65
CA LEU A 202 -16.22 -6.00 -5.07
C LEU A 202 -17.59 -6.67 -5.30
N SER A 203 -18.07 -7.43 -4.32
CA SER A 203 -19.43 -7.98 -4.32
C SER A 203 -20.48 -6.97 -3.86
N GLN A 204 -20.11 -5.73 -3.52
CA GLN A 204 -21.01 -4.70 -2.97
C GLN A 204 -21.73 -5.17 -1.70
N GLY A 205 -21.05 -5.97 -0.87
CA GLY A 205 -21.57 -6.50 0.40
C GLY A 205 -22.55 -7.66 0.26
N SER A 206 -22.77 -8.18 -0.96
CA SER A 206 -23.60 -9.38 -1.20
C SER A 206 -22.90 -10.68 -0.80
N VAL A 207 -21.56 -10.68 -0.78
CA VAL A 207 -20.75 -11.75 -0.20
C VAL A 207 -20.03 -11.19 1.02
N ARG A 208 -20.15 -11.89 2.15
CA ARG A 208 -19.56 -11.51 3.44
C ARG A 208 -18.74 -12.67 3.98
N PRO A 209 -17.48 -12.80 3.58
CA PRO A 209 -16.60 -13.82 4.12
C PRO A 209 -16.50 -13.74 5.64
N ILE A 210 -16.38 -14.90 6.28
CA ILE A 210 -16.16 -15.04 7.72
C ILE A 210 -14.68 -15.39 7.90
N GLU A 211 -13.89 -14.45 8.41
CA GLU A 211 -12.45 -14.67 8.66
C GLU A 211 -12.24 -15.39 9.99
N ILE A 212 -11.52 -16.52 9.96
CA ILE A 212 -11.22 -17.30 11.18
C ILE A 212 -9.73 -17.62 11.37
N PHE A 213 -8.85 -17.13 10.50
CA PHE A 213 -7.42 -17.50 10.48
C PHE A 213 -6.61 -17.00 11.69
N GLY A 214 -6.99 -15.87 12.30
CA GLY A 214 -6.36 -15.27 13.47
C GLY A 214 -5.07 -14.48 13.20
N TYR A 215 -4.83 -13.40 13.98
CA TYR A 215 -3.73 -12.45 13.74
C TYR A 215 -2.49 -12.65 14.63
N ASP A 216 -2.46 -13.69 15.47
CA ASP A 216 -1.43 -13.83 16.50
C ASP A 216 -0.04 -14.17 15.93
N SER A 217 0.01 -14.98 14.86
CA SER A 217 1.26 -15.38 14.21
C SER A 217 1.05 -15.75 12.75
N VAL A 218 1.92 -15.22 11.88
CA VAL A 218 1.98 -15.60 10.45
C VAL A 218 2.60 -16.98 10.24
N ALA A 219 3.40 -17.47 11.20
CA ALA A 219 4.14 -18.71 11.09
C ALA A 219 3.31 -19.94 11.50
N GLU A 220 2.41 -19.78 12.48
CA GLU A 220 1.67 -20.89 13.09
C GLU A 220 0.26 -20.47 13.54
N PRO A 221 -0.73 -21.39 13.51
CA PRO A 221 -2.07 -21.21 14.06
C PRO A 221 -2.07 -20.74 15.51
N ASP A 222 -3.02 -19.88 15.86
CA ASP A 222 -3.30 -19.64 17.27
C ASP A 222 -4.05 -20.83 17.88
N ALA A 223 -4.04 -20.91 19.21
CA ALA A 223 -4.57 -22.05 19.95
C ALA A 223 -6.07 -22.28 19.68
N ASP A 224 -6.81 -21.24 19.30
CA ASP A 224 -8.27 -21.28 19.15
C ASP A 224 -8.68 -21.55 17.69
N PHE A 225 -7.73 -21.65 16.74
CA PHE A 225 -8.04 -21.80 15.32
C PHE A 225 -8.84 -23.08 15.03
N GLU A 226 -8.45 -24.21 15.61
CA GLU A 226 -9.13 -25.49 15.43
C GLU A 226 -10.56 -25.45 15.99
N GLU A 227 -10.76 -24.83 17.16
CA GLU A 227 -12.09 -24.66 17.75
C GLU A 227 -12.98 -23.80 16.85
N ARG A 228 -12.44 -22.69 16.30
CA ARG A 228 -13.18 -21.86 15.33
C ARG A 228 -13.52 -22.63 14.07
N LEU A 229 -12.62 -23.45 13.56
CA LEU A 229 -12.83 -24.26 12.37
C LEU A 229 -13.90 -25.35 12.58
N ALA A 230 -13.89 -25.99 13.76
CA ALA A 230 -14.83 -27.04 14.14
C ALA A 230 -16.29 -26.57 14.14
N LEU A 231 -16.56 -25.27 14.32
CA LEU A 231 -17.90 -24.71 14.21
C LEU A 231 -18.48 -24.78 12.79
N PHE A 232 -17.63 -24.82 11.76
CA PHE A 232 -18.05 -24.77 10.36
C PHE A 232 -17.96 -26.12 9.65
N LEU A 233 -17.01 -26.99 10.02
CA LEU A 233 -16.82 -28.29 9.36
C LEU A 233 -18.06 -29.22 9.30
N PRO A 234 -18.98 -29.24 10.29
CA PRO A 234 -20.14 -30.13 10.23
C PRO A 234 -21.12 -29.85 9.09
N ASN A 235 -21.11 -28.64 8.52
CA ASN A 235 -22.01 -28.29 7.41
C ASN A 235 -21.31 -28.53 6.06
N PRO A 236 -21.72 -29.54 5.27
CA PRO A 236 -21.09 -29.87 3.98
C PRO A 236 -21.33 -28.80 2.89
N ASP A 237 -22.31 -27.92 3.08
CA ASP A 237 -22.59 -26.81 2.16
C ASP A 237 -21.64 -25.62 2.34
N ASN A 238 -20.83 -25.62 3.41
CA ASN A 238 -19.85 -24.56 3.63
C ASN A 238 -18.76 -24.56 2.55
N VAL A 239 -18.35 -23.35 2.19
CA VAL A 239 -17.29 -23.09 1.24
C VAL A 239 -16.15 -22.41 1.97
N TYR A 240 -14.93 -22.89 1.74
CA TYR A 240 -13.71 -22.41 2.37
C TYR A 240 -12.84 -21.68 1.35
N LEU A 241 -12.29 -20.54 1.73
CA LEU A 241 -11.39 -19.73 0.90
C LEU A 241 -9.99 -19.83 1.48
N LEU A 242 -9.06 -20.21 0.62
CA LEU A 242 -7.64 -20.29 0.91
C LEU A 242 -6.88 -19.50 -0.15
N ARG A 243 -5.70 -18.99 0.20
CA ARG A 243 -4.72 -18.61 -0.82
C ARG A 243 -4.05 -19.88 -1.33
N ALA A 244 -3.65 -19.89 -2.59
CA ALA A 244 -2.86 -20.98 -3.16
C ALA A 244 -1.61 -21.24 -2.31
N GLU A 245 -1.12 -22.48 -2.26
CA GLU A 245 -0.10 -22.90 -1.29
C GLU A 245 1.13 -21.97 -1.28
N ALA A 246 1.69 -21.69 -2.46
CA ALA A 246 2.85 -20.80 -2.63
C ALA A 246 2.56 -19.32 -2.30
N GLN A 247 1.29 -18.95 -2.16
CA GLN A 247 0.81 -17.60 -1.87
C GLN A 247 0.24 -17.46 -0.45
N THR A 248 0.35 -18.49 0.38
CA THR A 248 -0.15 -18.50 1.77
C THR A 248 0.51 -17.40 2.60
N VAL A 249 -0.29 -16.60 3.30
CA VAL A 249 0.21 -15.56 4.21
C VAL A 249 0.32 -16.11 5.64
N PHE A 250 -0.79 -16.63 6.18
CA PHE A 250 -0.83 -17.26 7.50
C PHE A 250 -0.67 -18.77 7.39
N ARG A 251 0.55 -19.25 7.67
CA ARG A 251 0.94 -20.65 7.50
C ARG A 251 0.23 -21.58 8.50
N GLY A 252 0.17 -22.86 8.14
CA GLY A 252 -0.42 -23.94 8.96
C GLY A 252 -1.94 -24.09 8.85
N ARG A 253 -2.70 -23.02 8.57
CA ARG A 253 -4.18 -23.07 8.53
C ARG A 253 -4.70 -23.99 7.43
N ARG A 254 -4.05 -23.99 6.26
CA ARG A 254 -4.34 -24.94 5.17
C ARG A 254 -4.23 -26.38 5.66
N GLN A 255 -3.10 -26.73 6.29
CA GLN A 255 -2.82 -28.09 6.69
C GLN A 255 -3.82 -28.57 7.76
N LEU A 256 -4.06 -27.74 8.78
CA LEU A 256 -5.07 -28.05 9.80
C LEU A 256 -6.47 -28.22 9.21
N PHE A 257 -6.84 -27.42 8.21
CA PHE A 257 -8.12 -27.63 7.51
C PHE A 257 -8.19 -28.98 6.80
N LEU A 258 -7.15 -29.35 6.04
CA LEU A 258 -7.11 -30.62 5.32
C LEU A 258 -7.12 -31.81 6.29
N ASP A 259 -6.36 -31.73 7.38
CA ASP A 259 -6.29 -32.76 8.40
C ASP A 259 -7.62 -32.91 9.14
N ALA A 260 -8.24 -31.80 9.57
CA ALA A 260 -9.54 -31.82 10.26
C ALA A 260 -10.69 -32.36 9.39
N VAL A 261 -10.61 -32.20 8.05
CA VAL A 261 -11.54 -32.84 7.12
C VAL A 261 -11.27 -34.35 7.02
N ALA A 262 -10.00 -34.75 6.93
CA ALA A 262 -9.60 -36.15 6.84
C ALA A 262 -9.90 -36.96 8.12
N GLU A 263 -9.75 -36.35 9.30
CA GLU A 263 -10.11 -36.96 10.59
C GLU A 263 -11.59 -37.33 10.70
N GLN A 264 -12.44 -36.65 9.94
CA GLN A 264 -13.88 -36.95 9.84
C GLN A 264 -14.20 -37.95 8.73
N ALA A 265 -13.18 -38.64 8.20
CA ALA A 265 -13.24 -39.54 7.06
C ALA A 265 -13.85 -38.90 5.79
N ARG A 266 -13.75 -37.57 5.67
CA ARG A 266 -14.17 -36.79 4.50
C ARG A 266 -12.97 -36.40 3.65
N THR A 267 -13.21 -35.94 2.43
CA THR A 267 -12.16 -35.47 1.52
C THR A 267 -12.41 -34.02 1.16
N ALA A 268 -11.44 -33.15 1.41
CA ALA A 268 -11.49 -31.77 0.96
C ALA A 268 -11.38 -31.72 -0.56
N VAL A 269 -12.33 -31.03 -1.21
CA VAL A 269 -12.41 -30.93 -2.67
C VAL A 269 -12.10 -29.50 -3.10
N LEU A 270 -11.06 -29.34 -3.91
CA LEU A 270 -10.77 -28.10 -4.60
C LEU A 270 -11.81 -27.90 -5.70
N VAL A 271 -12.66 -26.88 -5.54
CA VAL A 271 -13.74 -26.55 -6.46
C VAL A 271 -13.27 -25.65 -7.59
N GLN A 272 -12.45 -24.66 -7.24
CA GLN A 272 -11.99 -23.67 -8.21
C GLN A 272 -10.70 -22.99 -7.77
N THR A 273 -9.85 -22.67 -8.74
CA THR A 273 -8.63 -21.87 -8.55
C THR A 273 -8.71 -20.59 -9.37
N PHE A 274 -8.33 -19.46 -8.77
CA PHE A 274 -8.19 -18.18 -9.44
C PHE A 274 -6.72 -17.80 -9.50
N ALA A 275 -6.24 -17.54 -10.71
CA ALA A 275 -4.85 -17.20 -10.98
C ALA A 275 -4.72 -15.76 -11.47
N GLN A 276 -3.54 -15.20 -11.28
CA GLN A 276 -3.09 -13.99 -11.96
C GLN A 276 -3.00 -14.23 -13.49
N ARG A 277 -2.88 -13.16 -14.28
CA ARG A 277 -2.78 -13.27 -15.75
C ARG A 277 -1.54 -14.02 -16.24
N ASP A 278 -0.48 -14.06 -15.43
CA ASP A 278 0.71 -14.85 -15.71
C ASP A 278 0.54 -16.35 -15.39
N GLY A 279 -0.64 -16.76 -14.92
CA GLY A 279 -0.98 -18.13 -14.57
C GLY A 279 -0.66 -18.50 -13.12
N THR A 280 -0.04 -17.60 -12.33
CA THR A 280 0.26 -17.86 -10.92
C THR A 280 -1.03 -18.04 -10.12
N PRO A 281 -1.28 -19.23 -9.53
CA PRO A 281 -2.44 -19.45 -8.68
C PRO A 281 -2.41 -18.53 -7.46
N LEU A 282 -3.55 -17.93 -7.11
CA LEU A 282 -3.63 -16.98 -6.00
C LEU A 282 -4.70 -17.36 -4.98
N PHE A 283 -5.92 -17.63 -5.42
CA PHE A 283 -7.03 -18.00 -4.53
C PHE A 283 -7.59 -19.36 -4.90
N GLU A 284 -8.08 -20.07 -3.89
CA GLU A 284 -8.69 -21.38 -4.04
C GLU A 284 -10.01 -21.44 -3.26
N VAL A 285 -10.98 -22.11 -3.86
CA VAL A 285 -12.29 -22.37 -3.28
C VAL A 285 -12.39 -23.85 -3.00
N TRP A 286 -12.65 -24.20 -1.75
CA TRP A 286 -12.69 -25.57 -1.27
C TRP A 286 -14.06 -25.91 -0.67
N ARG A 287 -14.40 -27.19 -0.71
CA ARG A 287 -15.54 -27.79 0.00
C ARG A 287 -15.08 -29.00 0.81
N ALA A 288 -15.82 -29.33 1.85
CA ALA A 288 -15.60 -30.51 2.69
C ALA A 288 -16.91 -31.33 2.80
N PRO A 289 -17.37 -31.93 1.70
CA PRO A 289 -18.61 -32.71 1.66
C PRO A 289 -18.55 -33.96 2.54
#